data_AF-A0A946EUH1-F1
#
_entry.id   AF-A0A946EUH1-F1
#
_cell.length_a   1.000
_cell.length_b   1.000
_cell.length_c   1.000
_cell.angle_alpha   90.00
_cell.angle_beta   90.00
_cell.angle_gamma   90.00
#
_symmetry.space_group_name_H-M   'P 1'
#
loop_
_entity.id
_entity.type
_entity.pdbx_description
1 polymer ?
#
loop_
_entity_poly.entity_id
_entity_poly.type
_entity_poly.pdbx_seq_one_letter_code
_entity_poly.pdbx_strand_id
1 'polypeptide(L)'
;MIVSASYRTDIPAFYTDWFRHRLKAGYALVRNPYGGQLHRVDLRREAVDGFVFWTRNAGPFMATLDEIAAAGTPFTVQFTITGYPRVLENSVVDTNRAIEQIHALAGLYGPRAVVWRYDPVLITDQTNKEWHPEQFERVASQLSGLVDEVVFSFAHIYRKSRTNLDRAAQKHGFEWRDPNDEQKTALLTRLADIARGHKLRPTLCAQSGLLVSPLTPARCIDVERLSDIAGQPISAKTKGNREGCLCAESRDIGAYDTCPHGCVYCYAVRTPDLAKSRYKSHDPKDESLVA
;
A
#
# COMPACT_ATOMS: atom_id res chain seq x y z
N MET A 1 -1.37 13.37 -15.85
CA MET A 1 -1.69 11.95 -15.56
C MET A 1 -1.31 11.59 -14.11
N ILE A 2 -2.04 10.70 -13.43
CA ILE A 2 -1.63 10.18 -12.12
C ILE A 2 -0.67 8.99 -12.28
N VAL A 3 0.47 9.03 -11.59
CA VAL A 3 1.44 7.93 -11.55
C VAL A 3 1.31 7.19 -10.22
N SER A 4 0.99 5.91 -10.30
CA SER A 4 1.10 4.99 -9.18
C SER A 4 2.56 4.52 -9.11
N ALA A 5 3.30 4.95 -8.11
CA ALA A 5 4.57 4.35 -7.71
C ALA A 5 4.32 3.15 -6.77
N SER A 6 3.39 2.34 -7.28
CA SER A 6 3.21 0.91 -7.17
C SER A 6 2.48 0.30 -5.99
N TYR A 7 1.40 -0.38 -6.33
CA TYR A 7 0.76 -1.44 -5.55
C TYR A 7 1.36 -2.85 -5.83
N ARG A 8 2.25 -3.00 -6.82
CA ARG A 8 2.89 -4.30 -7.21
C ARG A 8 4.23 -4.59 -6.52
N THR A 9 4.82 -3.58 -5.91
CA THR A 9 6.10 -3.59 -5.20
C THR A 9 6.24 -2.34 -4.35
N ASP A 10 7.13 -2.37 -3.36
CA ASP A 10 7.37 -1.26 -2.45
C ASP A 10 8.56 -0.43 -2.96
N ILE A 11 8.27 0.46 -3.92
CA ILE A 11 9.30 1.35 -4.51
C ILE A 11 9.95 2.22 -3.42
N PRO A 12 9.20 2.88 -2.52
CA PRO A 12 9.81 3.69 -1.47
C PRO A 12 10.79 2.90 -0.59
N ALA A 13 10.46 1.67 -0.21
CA ALA A 13 11.31 0.91 0.69
C ALA A 13 12.59 0.36 0.03
N PHE A 14 12.56 0.03 -1.27
CA PHE A 14 13.63 -0.75 -1.90
C PHE A 14 14.23 -0.15 -3.17
N TYR A 15 13.48 0.68 -3.90
CA TYR A 15 13.84 1.14 -5.24
C TYR A 15 13.94 2.67 -5.32
N THR A 16 14.40 3.29 -4.23
CA THR A 16 14.56 4.75 -4.11
C THR A 16 15.49 5.30 -5.20
N ASP A 17 16.72 4.76 -5.31
CA ASP A 17 17.71 5.26 -6.28
C ASP A 17 17.24 5.10 -7.72
N TRP A 18 16.58 3.98 -8.02
CA TRP A 18 15.98 3.76 -9.32
C TRP A 18 14.92 4.80 -9.64
N PHE A 19 13.98 5.02 -8.71
CA PHE A 19 12.93 6.02 -8.91
C PHE A 19 13.53 7.42 -9.13
N ARG A 20 14.56 7.81 -8.38
CA ARG A 20 15.25 9.10 -8.57
C ARG A 20 15.91 9.20 -9.94
N HIS A 21 16.56 8.15 -10.43
CA HIS A 21 17.09 8.13 -11.80
C HIS A 21 15.99 8.26 -12.85
N ARG A 22 14.86 7.58 -12.67
CA ARG A 22 13.71 7.67 -13.61
C ARG A 22 13.05 9.04 -13.58
N LEU A 23 12.89 9.64 -12.39
CA LEU A 23 12.37 11.00 -12.24
C LEU A 23 13.27 12.01 -12.94
N LYS A 24 14.60 11.91 -12.76
CA LYS A 24 15.58 12.75 -13.46
C LYS A 24 15.57 12.54 -14.97
N ALA A 25 15.40 11.31 -15.43
CA ALA A 25 15.29 10.99 -16.86
C ALA A 25 13.94 11.44 -17.47
N GLY A 26 12.92 11.70 -16.63
CA GLY A 26 11.58 12.09 -17.05
C GLY A 26 10.73 10.95 -17.58
N TYR A 27 11.13 9.68 -17.39
CA TYR A 27 10.30 8.53 -17.75
C TYR A 27 10.74 7.23 -17.07
N ALA A 28 9.84 6.24 -17.07
CA ALA A 28 10.15 4.84 -16.78
C ALA A 28 9.55 3.93 -17.86
N LEU A 29 10.20 2.80 -18.15
CA LEU A 29 9.65 1.74 -18.99
C LEU A 29 8.97 0.69 -18.11
N VAL A 30 7.75 0.32 -18.49
CA VAL A 30 6.93 -0.63 -17.74
C VAL A 30 6.48 -1.74 -18.67
N ARG A 31 6.68 -2.98 -18.26
CA ARG A 31 6.15 -4.15 -18.97
C ARG A 31 4.74 -4.46 -18.49
N ASN A 32 3.83 -4.76 -19.42
CA ASN A 32 2.54 -5.32 -19.08
C ASN A 32 2.72 -6.67 -18.33
N PRO A 33 2.13 -6.84 -17.14
CA PRO A 33 2.20 -8.08 -16.37
C PRO A 33 1.78 -9.36 -17.10
N TYR A 34 0.88 -9.24 -18.09
CA TYR A 34 0.36 -10.36 -18.86
C TYR A 34 1.16 -10.64 -20.13
N GLY A 35 2.35 -10.04 -20.26
CA GLY A 35 3.18 -10.09 -21.45
C GLY A 35 2.98 -8.88 -22.36
N GLY A 36 3.89 -8.70 -23.32
CA GLY A 36 3.85 -7.61 -24.29
C GLY A 36 5.08 -6.69 -24.27
N GLN A 37 5.00 -5.66 -25.10
CA GLN A 37 6.03 -4.64 -25.28
C GLN A 37 6.18 -3.77 -24.03
N LEU A 38 7.35 -3.14 -23.88
CA LEU A 38 7.55 -2.10 -22.88
C LEU A 38 6.75 -0.86 -23.27
N HIS A 39 6.14 -0.22 -22.29
CA HIS A 39 5.44 1.05 -22.47
C HIS A 39 6.19 2.13 -21.71
N ARG A 40 6.34 3.31 -22.32
CA ARG A 40 6.93 4.47 -21.68
C ARG A 40 5.87 5.19 -20.83
N VAL A 41 6.17 5.38 -19.55
CA VAL A 41 5.41 6.24 -18.64
C VAL A 41 6.18 7.54 -18.47
N ASP A 42 5.56 8.65 -18.84
CA ASP A 42 6.14 9.99 -18.67
C ASP A 42 6.13 10.38 -17.19
N LEU A 43 7.28 10.85 -16.70
CA LEU A 43 7.49 11.29 -15.32
C LEU A 43 7.89 12.77 -15.23
N ARG A 44 7.89 13.50 -16.36
CA ARG A 44 8.14 14.94 -16.34
C ARG A 44 7.00 15.65 -15.62
N ARG A 45 7.34 16.72 -14.91
CA ARG A 45 6.40 17.48 -14.07
C ARG A 45 5.14 17.89 -14.83
N GLU A 46 5.27 18.33 -16.08
CA GLU A 46 4.14 18.76 -16.91
C GLU A 46 3.20 17.62 -17.34
N ALA A 47 3.66 16.37 -17.26
CA ALA A 47 2.88 15.19 -17.62
C ALA A 47 2.23 14.50 -16.41
N VAL A 48 2.70 14.80 -15.18
CA VAL A 48 2.27 14.14 -13.94
C VAL A 48 1.41 15.09 -13.10
N ASP A 49 0.14 14.71 -12.92
CA ASP A 49 -0.79 15.47 -12.08
C ASP A 49 -0.55 15.18 -10.59
N GLY A 50 0.00 14.02 -10.28
CA GLY A 50 0.36 13.62 -8.92
C GLY A 50 0.88 12.20 -8.83
N PHE A 51 1.57 11.91 -7.72
CA PHE A 51 2.08 10.58 -7.40
C PHE A 51 1.28 9.91 -6.29
N VAL A 52 1.15 8.59 -6.38
CA VAL A 52 0.69 7.77 -5.25
C VAL A 52 1.75 6.73 -4.95
N PHE A 53 2.23 6.69 -3.72
CA PHE A 53 3.25 5.75 -3.25
C PHE A 53 2.61 4.72 -2.32
N TRP A 54 2.97 3.45 -2.42
CA TRP A 54 2.61 2.46 -1.39
C TRP A 54 3.87 2.01 -0.69
N THR A 55 3.81 1.97 0.64
CA THR A 55 4.95 1.50 1.39
C THR A 55 4.60 0.92 2.75
N ARG A 56 5.50 0.10 3.27
CA ARG A 56 5.59 -0.25 4.68
C ARG A 56 6.81 0.39 5.36
N ASN A 57 7.65 1.10 4.60
CA ASN A 57 8.85 1.76 5.08
C ASN A 57 9.20 2.96 4.20
N ALA A 58 8.78 4.16 4.62
CA ALA A 58 9.10 5.39 3.91
C ALA A 58 10.52 5.90 4.18
N GLY A 59 11.21 5.36 5.19
CA GLY A 59 12.51 5.86 5.66
C GLY A 59 13.53 6.12 4.54
N PRO A 60 13.81 5.17 3.64
CA PRO A 60 14.75 5.37 2.53
C PRO A 60 14.32 6.46 1.54
N PHE A 61 13.02 6.75 1.47
CA PHE A 61 12.41 7.57 0.43
C PHE A 61 12.13 9.01 0.86
N MET A 62 12.29 9.36 2.16
CA MET A 62 11.93 10.67 2.71
C MET A 62 12.53 11.84 1.93
N ALA A 63 13.83 11.80 1.63
CA ALA A 63 14.50 12.86 0.86
C ALA A 63 13.95 12.98 -0.58
N THR A 64 13.45 11.88 -1.15
CA THR A 64 12.83 11.91 -2.48
C THR A 64 11.44 12.57 -2.42
N LEU A 65 10.69 12.37 -1.34
CA LEU A 65 9.42 13.06 -1.11
C LEU A 65 9.62 14.57 -0.95
N ASP A 66 10.68 14.99 -0.25
CA ASP A 66 11.07 16.41 -0.16
C ASP A 66 11.36 17.02 -1.55
N GLU A 67 12.10 16.30 -2.40
CA GLU A 67 12.38 16.73 -3.78
C GLU A 67 11.09 16.88 -4.61
N ILE A 68 10.16 15.94 -4.49
CA ILE A 68 8.87 15.97 -5.19
C ILE A 68 8.01 17.14 -4.68
N ALA A 69 7.93 17.32 -3.36
CA ALA A 69 7.19 18.42 -2.73
C ALA A 69 7.75 19.78 -3.15
N ALA A 70 9.08 19.94 -3.10
CA ALA A 70 9.75 21.17 -3.51
C ALA A 70 9.56 21.48 -5.00
N ALA A 71 9.43 20.45 -5.83
CA ALA A 71 9.06 20.60 -7.24
C ALA A 71 7.58 20.93 -7.44
N GLY A 72 6.76 20.97 -6.39
CA GLY A 72 5.35 21.32 -6.44
C GLY A 72 4.46 20.26 -7.09
N THR A 73 4.88 18.99 -7.10
CA THR A 73 4.04 17.88 -7.57
C THR A 73 3.34 17.24 -6.37
N PRO A 74 1.99 17.20 -6.33
CA PRO A 74 1.27 16.63 -5.20
C PRO A 74 1.50 15.11 -5.15
N PHE A 75 1.51 14.55 -3.94
CA PHE A 75 1.57 13.11 -3.75
C PHE A 75 0.76 12.65 -2.55
N THR A 76 0.44 11.35 -2.54
CA THR A 76 -0.11 10.65 -1.38
C THR A 76 0.70 9.39 -1.10
N VAL A 77 0.84 9.05 0.19
CA VAL A 77 1.52 7.85 0.67
C VAL A 77 0.49 6.92 1.31
N GLN A 78 0.25 5.80 0.64
CA GLN A 78 -0.52 4.67 1.13
C GLN A 78 0.38 3.82 2.04
N PHE A 79 0.36 4.12 3.34
CA PHE A 79 1.29 3.52 4.32
C PHE A 79 0.63 2.36 5.06
N THR A 80 1.17 1.14 4.90
CA THR A 80 0.64 -0.03 5.59
C THR A 80 1.29 -0.26 6.95
N ILE A 81 0.46 -0.34 8.00
CA ILE A 81 0.81 -0.83 9.34
C ILE A 81 -0.27 -1.80 9.77
N THR A 82 0.06 -3.10 9.83
CA THR A 82 -0.83 -4.17 10.34
C THR A 82 -0.45 -4.62 11.76
N GLY A 83 0.82 -4.45 12.13
CA GLY A 83 1.37 -4.92 13.41
C GLY A 83 1.52 -6.43 13.51
N TYR A 84 1.55 -7.16 12.38
CA TYR A 84 1.55 -8.61 12.39
C TYR A 84 2.84 -9.22 12.96
N PRO A 85 2.74 -10.43 13.55
CA PRO A 85 3.91 -11.22 13.89
C PRO A 85 4.86 -11.42 12.71
N ARG A 86 6.17 -11.51 13.00
CA ARG A 86 7.23 -11.67 11.99
C ARG A 86 7.08 -12.92 11.12
N VAL A 87 6.40 -13.95 11.62
CA VAL A 87 6.09 -15.16 10.85
C VAL A 87 5.14 -14.88 9.68
N LEU A 88 4.33 -13.82 9.76
CA LEU A 88 3.44 -13.36 8.68
C LEU A 88 4.09 -12.25 7.84
N GLU A 89 4.88 -11.39 8.48
CA GLU A 89 5.58 -10.25 7.85
C GLU A 89 7.07 -10.21 8.24
N ASN A 90 7.89 -10.87 7.44
CA ASN A 90 9.28 -11.14 7.82
C ASN A 90 10.15 -9.88 7.90
N SER A 91 10.20 -9.08 6.84
CA SER A 91 11.18 -7.99 6.66
C SER A 91 10.53 -6.62 6.52
N VAL A 92 9.48 -6.36 7.30
CA VAL A 92 8.86 -5.02 7.43
C VAL A 92 9.52 -4.23 8.57
N VAL A 93 9.36 -2.91 8.62
CA VAL A 93 9.83 -2.16 9.80
C VAL A 93 8.98 -2.49 11.01
N ASP A 94 9.54 -2.28 12.21
CA ASP A 94 8.77 -2.39 13.45
C ASP A 94 7.57 -1.42 13.47
N THR A 95 6.51 -1.76 14.20
CA THR A 95 5.28 -0.95 14.25
C THR A 95 5.54 0.45 14.80
N ASN A 96 6.34 0.59 15.87
CA ASN A 96 6.60 1.90 16.46
C ASN A 96 7.44 2.75 15.50
N ARG A 97 8.41 2.14 14.81
CA ARG A 97 9.18 2.82 13.76
C ARG A 97 8.28 3.25 12.59
N ALA A 98 7.32 2.43 12.18
CA ALA A 98 6.36 2.80 11.14
C ALA A 98 5.49 3.99 11.58
N ILE A 99 5.03 4.00 12.83
CA ILE A 99 4.26 5.11 13.42
C ILE A 99 5.11 6.39 13.43
N GLU A 100 6.38 6.32 13.84
CA GLU A 100 7.30 7.47 13.78
C GLU A 100 7.46 8.02 12.36
N GLN A 101 7.52 7.14 11.35
CA GLN A 101 7.58 7.56 9.95
C GLN A 101 6.29 8.24 9.50
N ILE A 102 5.11 7.75 9.91
CA ILE A 102 3.84 8.43 9.62
C ILE A 102 3.78 9.79 10.32
N HIS A 103 4.23 9.90 11.57
CA HIS A 103 4.37 11.18 12.29
C HIS A 103 5.22 12.17 11.48
N ALA A 104 6.39 11.74 11.01
CA ALA A 104 7.27 12.60 10.22
C ALA A 104 6.61 13.04 8.90
N LEU A 105 5.99 12.12 8.16
CA LEU A 105 5.31 12.42 6.92
C LEU A 105 4.12 13.38 7.11
N ALA A 106 3.26 13.12 8.09
CA ALA A 106 2.11 13.95 8.39
C ALA A 106 2.53 15.34 8.92
N GLY A 107 3.61 15.41 9.71
CA GLY A 107 4.16 16.67 10.20
C GLY A 107 4.74 17.56 9.09
N LEU A 108 5.39 16.94 8.08
CA LEU A 108 5.99 17.67 6.96
C LEU A 108 4.98 18.07 5.88
N TYR A 109 4.06 17.18 5.54
CA TYR A 109 3.20 17.33 4.36
C TYR A 109 1.70 17.44 4.69
N GLY A 110 1.35 17.39 5.98
CA GLY A 110 -0.03 17.45 6.47
C GLY A 110 -0.77 16.10 6.46
N PRO A 111 -1.93 16.04 7.12
CA PRO A 111 -2.67 14.80 7.33
C PRO A 111 -3.26 14.19 6.06
N ARG A 112 -3.38 14.98 4.98
CA ARG A 112 -3.89 14.48 3.70
C ARG A 112 -2.85 13.67 2.92
N ALA A 113 -1.56 13.92 3.15
CA ALA A 113 -0.47 13.29 2.41
C ALA A 113 -0.28 11.81 2.74
N VAL A 114 -0.81 11.33 3.86
CA VAL A 114 -0.69 9.92 4.28
C VAL A 114 -2.06 9.30 4.51
N VAL A 115 -2.26 8.11 3.97
CA VAL A 115 -3.42 7.27 4.26
C VAL A 115 -2.91 6.00 4.94
N TRP A 116 -3.38 5.76 6.17
CA TRP A 116 -3.03 4.53 6.87
C TRP A 116 -3.80 3.36 6.27
N ARG A 117 -3.10 2.25 6.03
CA ARG A 117 -3.68 1.01 5.54
C ARG A 117 -3.52 -0.08 6.59
N TYR A 118 -4.60 -0.44 7.26
CA TYR A 118 -4.71 -1.70 8.00
C TYR A 118 -5.21 -2.79 7.03
N ASP A 119 -4.38 -3.04 6.01
CA ASP A 119 -4.75 -3.82 4.83
C ASP A 119 -3.55 -4.62 4.31
N PRO A 120 -3.67 -5.96 4.19
CA PRO A 120 -4.88 -6.74 4.39
C PRO A 120 -5.06 -7.26 5.82
N VAL A 121 -6.32 -7.51 6.21
CA VAL A 121 -6.74 -8.29 7.38
C VAL A 121 -6.63 -9.78 7.06
N LEU A 122 -5.87 -10.53 7.86
CA LEU A 122 -5.63 -11.96 7.73
C LEU A 122 -5.87 -12.64 9.09
N ILE A 123 -6.75 -13.65 9.11
CA ILE A 123 -7.06 -14.40 10.32
C ILE A 123 -6.17 -15.63 10.45
N THR A 124 -5.46 -15.69 11.58
CA THR A 124 -4.69 -16.85 12.03
C THR A 124 -5.00 -17.12 13.50
N ASP A 125 -4.49 -18.22 14.06
CA ASP A 125 -4.47 -18.43 15.52
C ASP A 125 -3.62 -17.39 16.27
N GLN A 126 -2.62 -16.77 15.61
CA GLN A 126 -1.79 -15.69 16.14
C GLN A 126 -2.39 -14.28 15.93
N THR A 127 -3.33 -14.15 14.99
CA THR A 127 -4.05 -12.90 14.63
C THR A 127 -5.55 -13.17 14.62
N ASN A 128 -6.06 -13.66 15.75
CA ASN A 128 -7.47 -14.00 15.87
C ASN A 128 -8.36 -12.73 15.91
N LYS A 129 -9.68 -12.92 15.99
CA LYS A 129 -10.67 -11.84 15.91
C LYS A 129 -10.63 -10.88 17.12
N GLU A 130 -10.02 -11.29 18.24
CA GLU A 130 -9.79 -10.48 19.43
C GLU A 130 -8.49 -9.68 19.32
N TRP A 131 -7.45 -10.29 18.74
CA TRP A 131 -6.15 -9.66 18.52
C TRP A 131 -6.23 -8.44 17.60
N HIS A 132 -7.03 -8.52 16.53
CA HIS A 132 -7.16 -7.42 15.56
C HIS A 132 -7.64 -6.11 16.19
N PRO A 133 -8.77 -6.06 16.92
CA PRO A 133 -9.20 -4.87 17.64
C PRO A 133 -8.14 -4.30 18.59
N GLU A 134 -7.46 -5.14 19.39
CA GLU A 134 -6.45 -4.69 20.34
C GLU A 134 -5.24 -4.04 19.65
N GLN A 135 -4.71 -4.69 18.60
CA GLN A 135 -3.59 -4.12 17.86
C GLN A 135 -3.99 -2.91 17.04
N PHE A 136 -5.19 -2.92 16.46
CA PHE A 136 -5.72 -1.80 15.72
C PHE A 136 -5.88 -0.57 16.62
N GLU A 137 -6.51 -0.72 17.80
CA GLU A 137 -6.65 0.33 18.82
C GLU A 137 -5.29 0.91 19.23
N ARG A 138 -4.29 0.05 19.47
CA ARG A 138 -2.93 0.47 19.83
C ARG A 138 -2.28 1.35 18.76
N VAL A 139 -2.50 1.07 17.48
CA VAL A 139 -1.96 1.88 16.38
C VAL A 139 -2.83 3.12 16.14
N ALA A 140 -4.15 2.96 16.12
CA ALA A 140 -5.12 4.04 15.88
C ALA A 140 -4.98 5.18 16.90
N SER A 141 -4.81 4.85 18.19
CA SER A 141 -4.59 5.86 19.25
C SER A 141 -3.34 6.71 19.03
N GLN A 142 -2.29 6.15 18.41
CA GLN A 142 -1.05 6.87 18.11
C GLN A 142 -1.09 7.64 16.78
N LEU A 143 -2.02 7.29 15.89
CA LEU A 143 -2.23 7.95 14.59
C LEU A 143 -3.38 8.96 14.60
N SER A 144 -4.18 8.97 15.66
CA SER A 144 -5.30 9.89 15.87
C SER A 144 -4.86 11.34 15.70
N GLY A 145 -5.51 12.05 14.78
CA GLY A 145 -5.21 13.45 14.46
C GLY A 145 -4.02 13.67 13.52
N LEU A 146 -3.24 12.65 13.19
CA LEU A 146 -2.11 12.75 12.24
C LEU A 146 -2.53 12.39 10.81
N VAL A 147 -3.45 11.45 10.68
CA VAL A 147 -4.03 11.03 9.40
C VAL A 147 -5.54 11.09 9.52
N ASP A 148 -6.23 11.24 8.39
CA ASP A 148 -7.69 11.43 8.35
C ASP A 148 -8.45 10.17 7.90
N GLU A 149 -7.74 9.14 7.41
CA GLU A 149 -8.33 7.95 6.82
C GLU A 149 -7.55 6.68 7.16
N VAL A 150 -8.31 5.61 7.39
CA VAL A 150 -7.79 4.26 7.44
C VAL A 150 -8.52 3.36 6.44
N VAL A 151 -7.75 2.68 5.59
CA VAL A 151 -8.25 1.72 4.61
C VAL A 151 -8.13 0.31 5.17
N PHE A 152 -9.21 -0.44 5.07
CA PHE A 152 -9.27 -1.87 5.33
C PHE A 152 -9.45 -2.66 4.02
N SER A 153 -9.00 -3.90 4.05
CA SER A 153 -9.51 -4.98 3.18
C SER A 153 -9.18 -6.32 3.84
N PHE A 154 -9.97 -7.36 3.62
CA PHE A 154 -9.55 -8.73 3.93
C PHE A 154 -8.63 -9.27 2.85
N ALA A 155 -7.63 -10.06 3.26
CA ALA A 155 -6.71 -10.71 2.34
C ALA A 155 -7.48 -11.52 1.29
N HIS A 156 -7.27 -11.22 0.01
CA HIS A 156 -7.81 -12.03 -1.06
C HIS A 156 -6.92 -13.26 -1.27
N ILE A 157 -7.51 -14.45 -1.11
CA ILE A 157 -6.77 -15.71 -1.09
C ILE A 157 -6.61 -16.27 -2.51
N TYR A 158 -5.63 -15.75 -3.25
CA TYR A 158 -5.22 -16.33 -4.53
C TYR A 158 -4.52 -17.68 -4.36
N ARG A 159 -4.48 -18.50 -5.41
CA ARG A 159 -3.75 -19.80 -5.43
C ARG A 159 -2.33 -19.70 -4.87
N LYS A 160 -1.60 -18.65 -5.27
CA LYS A 160 -0.22 -18.37 -4.80
C LYS A 160 -0.17 -17.96 -3.33
N SER A 161 -1.06 -17.07 -2.89
CA SER A 161 -1.14 -16.62 -1.50
C SER A 161 -1.48 -17.79 -0.58
N ARG A 162 -2.42 -18.66 -1.00
CA ARG A 162 -2.73 -19.93 -0.31
C ARG A 162 -1.49 -20.81 -0.17
N THR A 163 -0.77 -21.06 -1.28
CA THR A 163 0.46 -21.90 -1.26
C THR A 163 1.52 -21.33 -0.29
N ASN A 164 1.72 -20.02 -0.28
CA ASN A 164 2.69 -19.37 0.59
C ASN A 164 2.25 -19.37 2.06
N LEU A 165 0.95 -19.16 2.33
CA LEU A 165 0.35 -19.26 3.65
C LEU A 165 0.46 -20.69 4.20
N ASP A 166 0.08 -21.72 3.44
CA ASP A 166 0.16 -23.13 3.84
C ASP A 166 1.60 -23.53 4.19
N ARG A 167 2.57 -23.10 3.36
CA ARG A 167 4.00 -23.33 3.62
C ARG A 167 4.47 -22.63 4.90
N ALA A 168 4.05 -21.38 5.10
CA ALA A 168 4.43 -20.63 6.29
C ALA A 168 3.80 -21.22 7.56
N ALA A 169 2.52 -21.59 7.49
CA ALA A 169 1.76 -22.27 8.53
C ALA A 169 2.45 -23.56 8.97
N GLN A 170 2.81 -24.43 8.02
CA GLN A 170 3.56 -25.65 8.30
C GLN A 170 4.95 -25.37 8.89
N LYS A 171 5.68 -24.40 8.35
CA LYS A 171 7.05 -24.09 8.78
C LYS A 171 7.11 -23.46 10.17
N HIS A 172 6.15 -22.63 10.51
CA HIS A 172 6.15 -21.80 11.72
C HIS A 172 5.15 -22.25 12.79
N GLY A 173 4.36 -23.29 12.50
CA GLY A 173 3.43 -23.89 13.46
C GLY A 173 2.25 -22.98 13.80
N PHE A 174 1.53 -22.50 12.78
CA PHE A 174 0.31 -21.71 12.95
C PHE A 174 -0.78 -22.17 12.00
N GLU A 175 -2.03 -21.92 12.36
CA GLU A 175 -3.19 -22.16 11.49
C GLU A 175 -3.73 -20.86 10.90
N TRP A 176 -4.26 -20.93 9.68
CA TRP A 176 -4.92 -19.80 9.04
C TRP A 176 -6.24 -20.22 8.40
N ARG A 177 -7.17 -19.27 8.29
CA ARG A 177 -8.45 -19.51 7.63
C ARG A 177 -8.94 -18.27 6.90
N ASP A 178 -9.77 -18.50 5.88
CA ASP A 178 -10.55 -17.44 5.23
C ASP A 178 -11.95 -17.43 5.86
N PRO A 179 -12.26 -16.44 6.74
CA PRO A 179 -13.57 -16.37 7.39
C PRO A 179 -14.70 -16.15 6.38
N ASN A 180 -15.91 -16.54 6.76
CA ASN A 180 -17.11 -16.22 5.99
C ASN A 180 -17.46 -14.72 6.09
N ASP A 181 -18.39 -14.25 5.25
CA ASP A 181 -18.71 -12.83 5.17
C ASP A 181 -19.32 -12.28 6.47
N GLU A 182 -20.09 -13.08 7.21
CA GLU A 182 -20.62 -12.70 8.53
C GLU A 182 -19.49 -12.42 9.54
N GLN A 183 -18.50 -13.31 9.62
CA GLN A 183 -17.34 -13.13 10.48
C GLN A 183 -16.47 -11.94 10.04
N LYS A 184 -16.33 -11.73 8.73
CA LYS A 184 -15.59 -10.60 8.16
C LYS A 184 -16.26 -9.27 8.50
N THR A 185 -17.55 -9.16 8.22
CA THR A 185 -18.36 -7.96 8.51
C THR A 185 -18.40 -7.66 10.00
N ALA A 186 -18.57 -8.66 10.87
CA ALA A 186 -18.53 -8.47 12.33
C ALA A 186 -17.19 -7.87 12.80
N LEU A 187 -16.05 -8.35 12.28
CA LEU A 187 -14.75 -7.76 12.61
C LEU A 187 -14.60 -6.35 12.05
N LEU A 188 -14.99 -6.14 10.79
CA LEU A 188 -14.94 -4.83 10.13
C LEU A 188 -15.75 -3.77 10.86
N THR A 189 -16.95 -4.11 11.36
CA THR A 189 -17.75 -3.19 12.20
C THR A 189 -16.95 -2.76 13.44
N ARG A 190 -16.37 -3.71 14.18
CA ARG A 190 -15.58 -3.39 15.38
C ARG A 190 -14.38 -2.49 15.07
N LEU A 191 -13.65 -2.77 13.98
CA LEU A 191 -12.51 -1.94 13.56
C LEU A 191 -12.96 -0.54 13.11
N ALA A 192 -14.11 -0.44 12.43
CA ALA A 192 -14.66 0.83 11.99
C ALA A 192 -15.15 1.70 13.16
N ASP A 193 -15.73 1.10 14.20
CA ASP A 193 -16.13 1.80 15.43
C ASP A 193 -14.90 2.35 16.17
N ILE A 194 -13.83 1.55 16.29
CA ILE A 194 -12.56 2.01 16.85
C ILE A 194 -11.99 3.18 16.04
N ALA A 195 -11.95 3.06 14.71
CA ALA A 195 -11.43 4.10 13.83
C ALA A 195 -12.19 5.43 14.05
N ARG A 196 -13.52 5.38 14.15
CA ARG A 196 -14.36 6.54 14.45
C ARG A 196 -14.06 7.16 15.81
N GLY A 197 -13.85 6.33 16.84
CA GLY A 197 -13.40 6.78 18.16
C GLY A 197 -12.11 7.60 18.12
N HIS A 198 -11.21 7.26 17.19
CA HIS A 198 -9.95 7.97 16.93
C HIS A 198 -10.02 9.01 15.79
N LYS A 199 -11.22 9.44 15.39
CA LYS A 199 -11.45 10.44 14.33
C LYS A 199 -10.87 10.07 12.96
N LEU A 200 -10.65 8.78 12.71
CA LEU A 200 -10.24 8.25 11.42
C LEU A 200 -11.49 7.92 10.60
N ARG A 201 -11.50 8.28 9.31
CA ARG A 201 -12.52 7.81 8.37
C ARG A 201 -12.22 6.36 7.99
N PRO A 202 -13.08 5.37 8.35
CA PRO A 202 -12.85 4.00 7.98
C PRO A 202 -13.38 3.73 6.56
N THR A 203 -12.53 3.23 5.67
CA THR A 203 -12.89 2.90 4.29
C THR A 203 -12.53 1.47 3.93
N LEU A 204 -13.22 0.89 2.96
CA LEU A 204 -13.04 -0.51 2.54
C LEU A 204 -12.67 -0.62 1.06
N CYS A 205 -11.54 -1.27 0.77
CA CYS A 205 -10.99 -1.35 -0.59
C CYS A 205 -11.58 -2.51 -1.41
N ALA A 206 -12.46 -2.19 -2.36
CA ALA A 206 -12.89 -3.10 -3.44
C ALA A 206 -13.41 -4.47 -2.94
N GLN A 207 -14.19 -4.43 -1.87
CA GLN A 207 -14.90 -5.57 -1.27
C GLN A 207 -16.33 -5.11 -0.89
N SER A 208 -17.08 -4.61 -1.87
CA SER A 208 -18.39 -3.97 -1.65
C SER A 208 -19.40 -4.87 -0.93
N GLY A 209 -19.32 -6.19 -1.12
CA GLY A 209 -20.15 -7.17 -0.40
C GLY A 209 -19.90 -7.24 1.12
N LEU A 210 -18.82 -6.65 1.61
CA LEU A 210 -18.48 -6.57 3.04
C LEU A 210 -18.69 -5.15 3.61
N LEU A 211 -19.27 -4.22 2.83
CA LEU A 211 -19.56 -2.87 3.33
C LEU A 211 -20.66 -2.92 4.38
N VAL A 212 -20.34 -2.41 5.56
CA VAL A 212 -21.24 -2.24 6.69
C VAL A 212 -21.03 -0.85 7.28
N SER A 213 -22.10 -0.19 7.72
CA SER A 213 -21.97 1.12 8.38
C SER A 213 -21.03 1.01 9.60
N PRO A 214 -20.08 1.94 9.82
CA PRO A 214 -19.88 3.22 9.10
C PRO A 214 -18.85 3.18 7.95
N LEU A 215 -18.45 2.01 7.44
CA LEU A 215 -17.50 1.90 6.33
C LEU A 215 -18.06 2.50 5.04
N THR A 216 -17.19 3.22 4.34
CA THR A 216 -17.46 3.68 2.98
C THR A 216 -16.46 3.08 1.99
N PRO A 217 -16.75 3.05 0.69
CA PRO A 217 -15.79 2.57 -0.31
C PRO A 217 -14.48 3.39 -0.31
N ALA A 218 -13.34 2.70 -0.28
CA ALA A 218 -12.03 3.34 -0.34
C ALA A 218 -11.64 3.73 -1.79
N ARG A 219 -10.83 4.78 -1.90
CA ARG A 219 -10.12 5.17 -3.13
C ARG A 219 -8.64 5.30 -2.82
N CYS A 220 -7.84 4.27 -3.09
CA CYS A 220 -6.38 4.35 -2.83
C CYS A 220 -5.69 5.34 -3.79
N ILE A 221 -6.29 5.59 -4.95
CA ILE A 221 -5.89 6.64 -5.90
C ILE A 221 -7.06 7.59 -5.97
N ASP A 222 -6.99 8.64 -5.16
CA ASP A 222 -8.09 9.56 -4.89
C ASP A 222 -7.78 10.94 -5.48
N VAL A 223 -8.55 11.32 -6.51
CA VAL A 223 -8.42 12.62 -7.16
C VAL A 223 -8.82 13.76 -6.24
N GLU A 224 -9.78 13.55 -5.32
CA GLU A 224 -10.19 14.59 -4.37
C GLU A 224 -9.05 14.89 -3.40
N ARG A 225 -8.47 13.82 -2.81
CA ARG A 225 -7.29 13.95 -1.94
C ARG A 225 -6.10 14.59 -2.65
N LEU A 226 -5.78 14.16 -3.87
CA LEU A 226 -4.70 14.77 -4.64
C LEU A 226 -4.99 16.24 -4.99
N SER A 227 -6.25 16.59 -5.30
CA SER A 227 -6.64 17.97 -5.58
C SER A 227 -6.46 18.87 -4.37
N ASP A 228 -6.85 18.39 -3.19
CA ASP A 228 -6.69 19.14 -1.94
C ASP A 228 -5.22 19.40 -1.61
N ILE A 229 -4.36 18.40 -1.83
CA ILE A 229 -2.90 18.55 -1.65
C ILE A 229 -2.32 19.50 -2.70
N ALA A 230 -2.81 19.44 -3.93
CA ALA A 230 -2.37 20.29 -5.03
C ALA A 230 -2.83 21.75 -4.88
N GLY A 231 -3.89 22.01 -4.11
CA GLY A 231 -4.57 23.30 -4.07
C GLY A 231 -5.31 23.64 -5.37
N GLN A 232 -5.50 22.67 -6.26
CA GLN A 232 -6.17 22.84 -7.55
C GLN A 232 -6.84 21.54 -8.01
N PRO A 233 -7.89 21.60 -8.84
CA PRO A 233 -8.60 20.40 -9.29
C PRO A 233 -7.72 19.47 -10.14
N ILE A 234 -7.68 18.20 -9.76
CA ILE A 234 -7.15 17.08 -10.55
C ILE A 234 -8.34 16.21 -10.96
N SER A 235 -8.37 15.78 -12.23
CA SER A 235 -9.45 14.95 -12.76
C SER A 235 -8.89 13.75 -13.50
N ALA A 236 -9.49 12.60 -13.26
CA ALA A 236 -9.22 11.36 -13.97
C ALA A 236 -10.49 10.50 -13.96
N LYS A 237 -10.65 9.66 -14.99
CA LYS A 237 -11.76 8.70 -15.04
C LYS A 237 -11.59 7.67 -13.92
N THR A 238 -12.69 7.22 -13.33
CA THR A 238 -12.66 6.04 -12.45
C THR A 238 -12.31 4.82 -13.29
N LYS A 239 -11.17 4.18 -12.98
CA LYS A 239 -10.70 2.97 -13.64
C LYS A 239 -9.86 2.16 -12.66
N GLY A 240 -10.56 1.45 -11.78
CA GLY A 240 -9.94 0.61 -10.77
C GLY A 240 -9.18 -0.58 -11.36
N ASN A 241 -8.28 -1.15 -10.55
CA ASN A 241 -7.42 -2.27 -10.95
C ASN A 241 -8.10 -3.65 -10.85
N ARG A 242 -9.25 -3.71 -10.19
CA ARG A 242 -10.05 -4.93 -9.99
C ARG A 242 -11.54 -4.58 -9.88
N GLU A 243 -12.38 -5.58 -9.98
CA GLU A 243 -13.82 -5.44 -9.77
C GLU A 243 -14.13 -4.76 -8.43
N GLY A 244 -15.10 -3.83 -8.43
CA GLY A 244 -15.48 -3.03 -7.26
C GLY A 244 -14.47 -1.96 -6.84
N CYS A 245 -13.36 -1.78 -7.55
CA CYS A 245 -12.37 -0.74 -7.25
C CYS A 245 -12.77 0.62 -7.83
N LEU A 246 -12.84 1.64 -6.96
CA LEU A 246 -13.26 3.00 -7.31
C LEU A 246 -12.08 3.99 -7.48
N CYS A 247 -10.86 3.47 -7.59
CA CYS A 247 -9.67 4.28 -7.83
C CYS A 247 -9.74 5.00 -9.18
N ALA A 248 -9.13 6.19 -9.23
CA ALA A 248 -8.89 6.89 -10.48
C ALA A 248 -7.90 6.15 -11.39
N GLU A 249 -8.02 6.39 -12.69
CA GLU A 249 -7.08 5.89 -13.70
C GLU A 249 -5.67 6.40 -13.38
N SER A 250 -4.70 5.49 -13.42
CA SER A 250 -3.30 5.79 -13.17
C SER A 250 -2.39 4.88 -14.00
N ARG A 251 -1.11 5.24 -14.08
CA ARG A 251 -0.06 4.36 -14.62
C ARG A 251 0.82 3.87 -13.49
N ASP A 252 0.79 2.56 -13.27
CA ASP A 252 1.68 1.93 -12.31
C ASP A 252 3.06 1.64 -12.92
N ILE A 253 4.12 2.08 -12.24
CA ILE A 253 5.52 1.86 -12.65
C ILE A 253 6.22 0.71 -11.94
N GLY A 254 5.55 0.01 -11.02
CA GLY A 254 6.09 -1.16 -10.34
C GLY A 254 6.13 -2.44 -11.18
N ALA A 255 6.68 -3.51 -10.59
CA ALA A 255 6.69 -4.84 -11.20
C ALA A 255 6.46 -5.95 -10.16
N TYR A 256 5.77 -7.00 -10.57
CA TYR A 256 5.56 -8.18 -9.73
C TYR A 256 6.85 -8.93 -9.41
N ASP A 257 6.84 -9.66 -8.29
CA ASP A 257 7.97 -10.44 -7.76
C ASP A 257 9.24 -9.61 -7.58
N THR A 258 9.12 -8.36 -7.15
CA THR A 258 10.29 -7.50 -6.85
C THR A 258 10.35 -7.05 -5.40
N CYS A 259 9.25 -7.12 -4.63
CA CYS A 259 9.24 -6.68 -3.23
C CYS A 259 9.82 -7.76 -2.29
N PRO A 260 10.95 -7.51 -1.59
CA PRO A 260 11.58 -8.49 -0.71
C PRO A 260 11.03 -8.52 0.73
N HIS A 261 9.96 -7.78 1.07
CA HIS A 261 9.38 -7.77 2.44
C HIS A 261 9.01 -9.16 2.98
N GLY A 262 8.62 -10.10 2.11
CA GLY A 262 8.34 -11.47 2.51
C GLY A 262 7.02 -11.69 3.25
N CYS A 263 6.00 -10.85 3.01
CA CYS A 263 4.65 -11.08 3.53
C CYS A 263 4.06 -12.39 2.97
N VAL A 264 3.63 -13.30 3.83
CA VAL A 264 3.21 -14.66 3.43
C VAL A 264 1.91 -14.68 2.62
N TYR A 265 1.08 -13.64 2.77
CA TYR A 265 -0.19 -13.45 2.07
C TYR A 265 -0.04 -12.61 0.77
N CYS A 266 1.18 -12.19 0.41
CA CYS A 266 1.40 -11.24 -0.67
C CYS A 266 0.84 -11.74 -2.01
N TYR A 267 -0.04 -10.95 -2.63
CA TYR A 267 -0.53 -11.24 -3.96
C TYR A 267 0.49 -10.85 -5.04
N ALA A 268 1.46 -9.97 -4.75
CA ALA A 268 2.36 -9.42 -5.75
C ALA A 268 3.67 -10.21 -5.92
N VAL A 269 3.95 -11.17 -5.04
CA VAL A 269 5.19 -11.95 -5.03
C VAL A 269 4.85 -13.43 -5.08
N ARG A 270 5.34 -14.13 -6.11
CA ARG A 270 5.21 -15.59 -6.27
C ARG A 270 5.99 -16.33 -5.21
N THR A 271 7.28 -16.03 -5.07
CA THR A 271 8.14 -16.62 -4.05
C THR A 271 9.08 -15.57 -3.45
N PRO A 272 9.38 -15.63 -2.15
CA PRO A 272 10.31 -14.70 -1.51
C PRO A 272 11.71 -14.71 -2.15
N ASP A 273 12.21 -15.89 -2.53
CA ASP A 273 13.56 -16.03 -3.11
C ASP A 273 13.68 -15.38 -4.48
N LEU A 274 12.62 -15.44 -5.30
CA LEU A 274 12.59 -14.75 -6.59
C LEU A 274 12.66 -13.23 -6.41
N ALA A 275 11.88 -12.67 -5.48
CA ALA A 275 11.89 -11.24 -5.20
C ALA A 275 13.25 -10.78 -4.66
N LYS A 276 13.85 -11.53 -3.73
CA LYS A 276 15.20 -11.26 -3.23
C LYS A 276 16.26 -11.32 -4.33
N SER A 277 16.19 -12.32 -5.19
CA SER A 277 17.11 -12.46 -6.33
C SER A 277 17.01 -11.28 -7.29
N ARG A 278 15.78 -10.90 -7.69
CA ARG A 278 15.52 -9.75 -8.55
C ARG A 278 15.96 -8.43 -7.93
N TYR A 279 15.71 -8.24 -6.63
CA TYR A 279 16.19 -7.06 -5.92
C TYR A 279 17.72 -6.99 -5.91
N LYS A 280 18.40 -8.12 -5.63
CA LYS A 280 19.86 -8.20 -5.62
C LYS A 280 20.50 -7.94 -6.99
N SER A 281 19.84 -8.36 -8.07
CA SER A 281 20.35 -8.19 -9.44
C SER A 281 19.91 -6.88 -10.11
N HIS A 282 19.14 -6.04 -9.43
CA HIS A 282 18.59 -4.81 -10.01
C HIS A 282 19.68 -3.74 -10.18
N ASP A 283 19.76 -3.13 -11.36
CA ASP A 283 20.54 -1.91 -11.57
C ASP A 283 19.62 -0.67 -11.45
N PRO A 284 19.88 0.24 -10.50
CA PRO A 284 19.13 1.49 -10.37
C PRO A 284 19.15 2.38 -11.62
N LYS A 285 20.08 2.17 -12.55
CA LYS A 285 20.20 2.93 -13.81
C LYS A 285 19.36 2.35 -14.94
N ASP A 286 18.78 1.16 -14.77
CA ASP A 286 17.90 0.56 -15.78
C ASP A 286 16.65 1.39 -16.02
N GLU A 287 16.14 1.34 -17.24
CA GLU A 287 14.92 2.08 -17.63
C GLU A 287 13.64 1.48 -17.06
N SER A 288 13.66 0.18 -16.76
CA SER A 288 12.58 -0.57 -16.13
C SER A 288 13.02 -1.14 -14.78
N LEU A 289 12.06 -1.44 -13.91
CA LEU A 289 12.36 -2.05 -12.62
C LEU A 289 12.87 -3.50 -12.75
N VAL A 290 12.43 -4.18 -13.81
CA VAL A 290 12.83 -5.54 -14.17
C VAL A 290 13.27 -5.49 -15.64
N ALA A 291 14.44 -6.04 -15.92
CA ALA A 291 14.96 -6.22 -17.28
C ALA A 291 14.04 -7.11 -18.13
#